data_AF-A0A7K3A542-F1
#
_entry.id   AF-A0A7K3A542-F1
#
_cell.length_a   1.000
_cell.length_b   1.000
_cell.length_c   1.000
_cell.angle_alpha   90.00
_cell.angle_beta   90.00
_cell.angle_gamma   90.00
#
_symmetry.space_group_name_H-M   'P 1'
#
loop_
_entity.id
_entity.type
_entity.pdbx_description
1 polymer ?
#
loop_
_entity_poly.entity_id
_entity_poly.type
_entity_poly.pdbx_seq_one_letter_code
_entity_poly.pdbx_strand_id
1 'polypeptide(L)'
;MVRTPLTPEERERGERLGQLLREARHGRSMTEVAAGAGVSVETLRKIETGRAPTPTFFTIAAVARELGLSMDELVVRCALVPA
;
A
#
# COMPACT_ATOMS: atom_id res chain seq x y z
N MET A 1 -14.46 -1.28 -19.85
CA MET A 1 -13.06 -1.78 -19.96
C MET A 1 -12.96 -3.02 -19.08
N VAL A 2 -12.63 -4.18 -19.67
CA VAL A 2 -12.41 -5.42 -18.89
C VAL A 2 -11.10 -5.26 -18.13
N ARG A 3 -11.13 -5.40 -16.80
CA ARG A 3 -9.90 -5.39 -15.99
C ARG A 3 -9.25 -6.76 -16.14
N THR A 4 -8.00 -6.81 -16.57
CA THR A 4 -7.18 -8.02 -16.49
C THR A 4 -7.15 -8.46 -15.01
N PRO A 5 -7.50 -9.71 -14.69
CA PRO A 5 -7.37 -10.21 -13.33
C PRO A 5 -5.89 -10.18 -12.92
N LEU A 6 -5.63 -9.82 -11.66
CA LEU A 6 -4.28 -9.92 -11.09
C LEU A 6 -3.81 -11.37 -11.09
N THR A 7 -2.51 -11.57 -11.26
CA THR A 7 -1.89 -12.86 -10.92
C THR A 7 -1.96 -13.09 -9.40
N PRO A 8 -1.87 -14.34 -8.94
CA PRO A 8 -1.79 -14.64 -7.50
C PRO A 8 -0.63 -13.89 -6.81
N GLU A 9 0.51 -13.79 -7.48
CA GLU A 9 1.71 -13.08 -7.02
C GLU A 9 1.48 -11.57 -6.87
N GLU A 10 0.81 -10.94 -7.84
CA GLU A 10 0.46 -9.52 -7.77
C GLU A 10 -0.50 -9.26 -6.61
N ARG A 11 -1.47 -10.15 -6.39
CA ARG A 11 -2.40 -10.06 -5.27
C ARG A 11 -1.66 -10.21 -3.93
N GLU A 12 -0.81 -11.22 -3.80
CA GLU A 12 -0.04 -11.46 -2.57
C GLU A 12 0.87 -10.26 -2.25
N ARG A 13 1.54 -9.70 -3.25
CA ARG A 13 2.36 -8.49 -3.09
C ARG A 13 1.52 -7.30 -2.61
N GLY A 14 0.34 -7.11 -3.19
CA GLY A 14 -0.60 -6.05 -2.79
C GLY A 14 -1.11 -6.23 -1.35
N GLU A 15 -1.38 -7.46 -0.93
CA GLU A 15 -1.78 -7.80 0.44
C GLU A 15 -0.66 -7.53 1.45
N ARG A 16 0.58 -7.97 1.16
CA ARG A 16 1.76 -7.69 2.00
C ARG A 16 2.02 -6.19 2.15
N LEU A 17 1.95 -5.45 1.04
CA LEU A 17 2.08 -3.99 1.04
C LEU A 17 0.99 -3.33 1.89
N GLY A 18 -0.26 -3.70 1.68
CA GLY A 18 -1.39 -3.16 2.44
C GLY A 18 -1.26 -3.40 3.94
N GLN A 19 -0.84 -4.61 4.31
CA GLN A 19 -0.61 -4.97 5.70
C GLN A 19 0.54 -4.18 6.33
N LEU A 20 1.68 -4.05 5.64
CA LEU A 20 2.81 -3.24 6.13
C LEU A 20 2.41 -1.79 6.41
N LEU A 21 1.69 -1.16 5.47
CA LEU A 21 1.24 0.23 5.62
C LEU A 21 0.24 0.38 6.78
N ARG A 22 -0.66 -0.60 6.92
CA ARG A 22 -1.62 -0.62 8.05
C ARG A 22 -0.92 -0.78 9.40
N GLU A 23 0.10 -1.64 9.46
CA GLU A 23 0.91 -1.83 10.66
C GLU A 23 1.63 -0.53 11.04
N ALA A 24 2.30 0.12 10.08
CA ALA A 24 3.01 1.38 10.30
C ALA A 24 2.09 2.56 10.66
N ARG A 25 0.82 2.53 10.23
CA ARG A 25 -0.18 3.53 10.67
C ARG A 25 -0.48 3.44 12.17
N HIS A 26 -0.29 2.29 12.80
CA HIS A 26 -0.54 2.06 14.22
C HIS A 26 -1.93 2.60 14.66
N GLY A 27 -1.97 3.46 15.69
CA GLY A 27 -3.18 4.07 16.23
C GLY A 27 -3.67 5.32 15.49
N ARG A 28 -2.96 5.80 14.46
CA ARG A 28 -3.35 6.99 13.71
C ARG A 28 -4.59 6.70 12.88
N SER A 29 -5.48 7.69 12.76
CA SER A 29 -6.70 7.50 11.97
C SER A 29 -6.39 7.46 10.46
N MET A 30 -7.20 6.76 9.68
CA MET A 30 -7.04 6.76 8.22
C MET A 30 -7.23 8.15 7.62
N THR A 31 -8.11 8.97 8.22
CA THR A 31 -8.36 10.34 7.79
C THR A 31 -7.12 11.22 7.94
N GLU A 32 -6.45 11.11 9.08
CA GLU A 32 -5.22 11.85 9.37
C GLU A 32 -4.09 11.49 8.40
N VAL A 33 -3.82 10.19 8.21
CA VAL A 33 -2.77 9.73 7.29
C VAL A 33 -3.10 10.07 5.84
N ALA A 34 -4.36 9.89 5.42
CA ALA A 34 -4.77 10.23 4.06
C ALA A 34 -4.59 11.72 3.77
N ALA A 35 -4.91 12.59 4.73
CA ALA A 35 -4.70 14.03 4.61
C ALA A 35 -3.21 14.39 4.51
N GLY A 36 -2.36 13.84 5.37
CA GLY A 36 -0.90 14.08 5.34
C GLY A 36 -0.23 13.55 4.06
N ALA A 37 -0.70 12.42 3.54
CA ALA A 37 -0.24 11.84 2.29
C ALA A 37 -0.85 12.48 1.03
N GLY A 38 -1.85 13.36 1.16
CA GLY A 38 -2.51 14.00 0.01
C GLY A 38 -3.33 13.03 -0.84
N VAL A 39 -3.94 12.01 -0.23
CA VAL A 39 -4.76 10.98 -0.90
C VAL A 39 -6.16 10.92 -0.29
N SER A 40 -7.11 10.29 -0.99
CA SER A 40 -8.42 10.05 -0.40
C SER A 40 -8.35 8.92 0.65
N VAL A 41 -9.20 9.00 1.68
CA VAL A 41 -9.37 7.92 2.69
C VAL A 41 -9.74 6.59 2.01
N GLU A 42 -10.53 6.65 0.94
CA GLU A 42 -10.90 5.47 0.16
C GLU A 42 -9.72 4.87 -0.61
N THR A 43 -8.82 5.71 -1.13
CA THR A 43 -7.56 5.26 -1.74
C THR A 43 -6.71 4.53 -0.71
N LEU A 44 -6.50 5.13 0.46
CA LEU A 44 -5.73 4.50 1.55
C LEU A 44 -6.39 3.18 1.99
N ARG A 45 -7.71 3.13 2.11
CA ARG A 45 -8.47 1.91 2.44
C ARG A 45 -8.24 0.78 1.44
N LYS A 46 -8.29 1.08 0.14
CA LYS A 46 -8.05 0.08 -0.91
C LYS A 46 -6.62 -0.45 -0.85
N ILE A 47 -5.65 0.41 -0.58
CA ILE A 47 -4.25 0.01 -0.44
C ILE A 47 -4.07 -0.89 0.79
N GLU A 48 -4.50 -0.45 1.98
CA GLU A 48 -4.36 -1.21 3.23
C GLU A 48 -5.09 -2.55 3.25
N THR A 49 -6.07 -2.74 2.37
CA THR A 49 -6.84 -3.99 2.25
C THR A 49 -6.39 -4.85 1.06
N GLY A 50 -5.32 -4.48 0.36
CA GLY A 50 -4.84 -5.19 -0.83
C GLY A 50 -5.81 -5.14 -2.02
N ARG A 51 -6.81 -4.25 -1.97
CA ARG A 51 -7.85 -4.06 -3.01
C ARG A 51 -7.47 -3.01 -4.06
N ALA A 52 -6.28 -2.43 -3.95
CA ALA A 52 -5.66 -1.62 -4.98
C ALA A 52 -4.74 -2.54 -5.82
N PRO A 53 -5.16 -2.98 -7.02
CA PRO A 53 -4.40 -3.95 -7.80
C PRO A 53 -3.04 -3.42 -8.28
N THR A 54 -3.01 -2.16 -8.68
CA THR A 54 -1.82 -1.47 -9.19
C THR A 54 -1.83 -0.04 -8.63
N PRO A 55 -1.52 0.14 -7.33
CA PRO A 55 -1.44 1.47 -6.77
C PRO A 55 -0.32 2.24 -7.47
N THR A 56 -0.55 3.52 -7.73
CA THR A 56 0.43 4.32 -8.46
C THR A 56 1.65 4.59 -7.58
N PHE A 57 2.84 4.63 -8.20
CA PHE A 57 4.11 4.81 -7.49
C PHE A 57 4.08 6.02 -6.54
N PHE A 58 3.67 7.19 -7.03
CA PHE A 58 3.65 8.41 -6.22
C PHE A 58 2.62 8.36 -5.08
N THR A 59 1.53 7.60 -5.21
CA THR A 59 0.60 7.37 -4.11
C THR A 59 1.24 6.54 -3.01
N ILE A 60 1.96 5.47 -3.36
CA ILE A 60 2.69 4.67 -2.37
C ILE A 60 3.80 5.47 -1.72
N ALA A 61 4.59 6.22 -2.50
CA ALA A 61 5.67 7.05 -1.96
C ALA A 61 5.15 8.13 -0.98
N ALA A 62 4.00 8.76 -1.29
CA ALA A 62 3.40 9.77 -0.41
C ALA A 62 2.91 9.16 0.91
N VAL A 63 2.26 8.00 0.86
CA VAL A 63 1.80 7.28 2.07
C VAL A 63 2.99 6.77 2.87
N ALA A 64 4.01 6.20 2.24
CA ALA A 64 5.22 5.73 2.90
C ALA A 64 5.92 6.86 3.67
N ARG A 65 6.11 8.02 3.02
CA ARG A 65 6.68 9.21 3.64
C ARG A 65 5.88 9.67 4.85
N GLU A 66 4.55 9.70 4.74
CA GLU A 66 3.65 10.09 5.84
C GLU A 66 3.71 9.13 7.03
N LEU A 67 4.01 7.85 6.77
CA LEU A 67 4.16 6.81 7.79
C LEU A 67 5.60 6.66 8.30
N GLY A 68 6.55 7.47 7.80
CA GLY A 68 7.97 7.38 8.17
C GLY A 68 8.67 6.13 7.65
N LEU A 69 8.12 5.47 6.63
CA LEU A 69 8.70 4.28 5.99
C LEU A 69 9.62 4.68 4.83
N SER A 70 10.71 3.92 4.67
CA SER A 70 11.57 4.03 3.49
C SER A 70 11.05 3.16 2.35
N MET A 71 11.35 3.56 1.10
CA MET A 71 11.04 2.72 -0.07
C MET A 71 11.84 1.42 -0.09
N ASP A 72 13.06 1.43 0.46
CA ASP A 72 13.88 0.22 0.59
C ASP A 72 13.23 -0.81 1.53
N GLU A 73 12.66 -0.36 2.64
CA GLU A 73 11.92 -1.22 3.57
C GLU A 73 10.70 -1.86 2.90
N LEU A 74 9.97 -1.09 2.09
CA LEU A 74 8.86 -1.61 1.30
C LEU A 74 9.31 -2.71 0.34
N VAL A 75 10.42 -2.52 -0.37
CA VAL A 75 10.97 -3.52 -1.30
C VAL A 75 11.37 -4.79 -0.55
N VAL A 76 12.09 -4.68 0.56
CA VAL A 76 12.55 -5.85 1.35
C VAL A 76 11.38 -6.61 1.96
N ARG A 77 10.39 -5.91 2.53
CA ARG A 77 9.26 -6.52 3.25
C ARG A 77 8.16 -7.04 2.33
N CYS A 78 8.02 -6.48 1.13
CA CYS A 78 7.00 -6.86 0.16
C CYS A 78 7.55 -7.73 -1.00
N ALA A 79 8.86 -8.01 -1.01
CA ALA A 79 9.45 -8.96 -1.95
C ALA A 79 8.75 -10.32 -1.82
N LEU A 80 8.37 -10.90 -2.95
CA LEU A 80 7.97 -12.30 -3.01
C LEU A 80 9.28 -13.11 -2.99
N VAL A 81 9.32 -14.16 -2.18
CA VAL A 81 10.46 -15.11 -2.24
C VAL A 81 10.32 -15.82 -3.59
N PRO A 82 11.32 -15.75 -4.49
CA PRO A 82 11.28 -16.56 -5.69
C PRO A 82 11.25 -18.03 -5.28
N ALA A 83 10.33 -18.79 -5.89
CA ALA A 83 10.19 -20.23 -5.67
C ALA A 83 11.45 -21.01 -6.07
#